data_AF-A0A0N4Z7B9-F1
#
_entry.id   AF-A0A0N4Z7B9-F1
#
_cell.length_a   1.000
_cell.length_b   1.000
_cell.length_c   1.000
_cell.angle_alpha   90.00
_cell.angle_beta   90.00
_cell.angle_gamma   90.00
#
_symmetry.space_group_name_H-M   'P 1'
#
loop_
_entity.id
_entity.type
_entity.pdbx_description
1 polymer ?
#
loop_
_entity_poly.entity_id
_entity_poly.type
_entity_poly.pdbx_seq_one_letter_code
_entity_poly.pdbx_strand_id
1 'polypeptide(L)'
;MVGMMDNDETALLTHHYQIIDVIEKGPLSSIYKAIHRVSGKIFTIKTISLSKNNCKNNSNEITNPIIKMEDVDKEIEICACLKNPFLSQLKDVIKGDTTVHMIFEYLDGSDICFEIVKRATAGFVYSEAVASHYMKQLFEALYYMHSQNVIHRDIRPHNILLASRDNNAPLKIRGFGAAFRLLNKDSLCDQGKVGIPQFMAPEMIQNQPYNTSVDIWSAGVLLYLLLTGKPPFNGQTQDIFDSIVYGTLSFENPYFAPITEPAKALLKKLLNPIPDDRPTAEECLKHPWISEKMVPNRKHLNEAVENIKGYNQRRKLKSNIISIVNHPNWDLPEPPIKILSQPSEECGIVGILPGGDICDVEPINRMTSESLMMGCGGNNNFQSNCNQTTNIEKILTSLDQISILTDRSNSMDVSTNNHLSTVLEDTNFHDLLNVSFIDRKHIKIGI
;
A
#
# COMPACT_ATOMS: atom_id res chain seq x y z
N MET A 1 -26.54 -26.28 -17.08
CA MET A 1 -27.27 -25.29 -16.26
C MET A 1 -26.86 -25.53 -14.82
N VAL A 2 -25.72 -24.98 -14.39
CA VAL A 2 -25.23 -25.13 -13.02
C VAL A 2 -25.74 -23.93 -12.25
N GLY A 3 -26.66 -24.16 -11.31
CA GLY A 3 -27.20 -23.14 -10.45
C GLY A 3 -26.11 -22.61 -9.53
N MET A 4 -25.67 -21.38 -9.78
CA MET A 4 -25.11 -20.54 -8.73
C MET A 4 -26.26 -20.27 -7.77
N MET A 5 -26.17 -20.77 -6.54
CA MET A 5 -26.91 -20.17 -5.43
C MET A 5 -26.36 -18.75 -5.31
N ASP A 6 -27.04 -17.78 -5.93
CA ASP A 6 -26.78 -16.37 -5.69
C ASP A 6 -27.10 -16.16 -4.20
N ASN A 7 -26.06 -16.02 -3.37
CA ASN A 7 -26.25 -15.71 -1.95
C ASN A 7 -27.12 -14.45 -1.83
N ASP A 8 -28.02 -14.41 -0.83
CA ASP A 8 -29.00 -13.34 -0.63
C ASP A 8 -28.36 -11.93 -0.66
N GLU A 9 -27.13 -11.79 -0.15
CA GLU A 9 -26.37 -10.54 -0.20
C GLU A 9 -25.99 -10.09 -1.63
N THR A 10 -25.65 -11.03 -2.51
CA THR A 10 -25.32 -10.74 -3.92
C THR A 10 -26.59 -10.37 -4.69
N ALA A 11 -27.70 -11.06 -4.40
CA ALA A 11 -29.00 -10.72 -4.96
C ALA A 11 -29.44 -9.31 -4.53
N LEU A 12 -29.27 -8.96 -3.26
CA LEU A 12 -29.59 -7.63 -2.74
C LEU A 12 -28.69 -6.54 -3.35
N LEU A 13 -27.38 -6.79 -3.47
CA LEU A 13 -26.46 -5.88 -4.13
C LEU A 13 -26.87 -5.63 -5.59
N THR A 14 -27.11 -6.68 -6.36
CA THR A 14 -27.45 -6.58 -7.79
C THR A 14 -28.85 -6.01 -8.04
N HIS A 15 -29.76 -6.17 -7.07
CA HIS A 15 -31.07 -5.53 -7.07
C HIS A 15 -30.99 -4.01 -6.96
N HIS A 16 -30.10 -3.48 -6.11
CA HIS A 16 -29.97 -2.03 -5.91
C HIS A 16 -28.93 -1.36 -6.81
N TYR A 17 -27.87 -2.10 -7.20
CA TYR A 17 -26.71 -1.57 -7.89
C TYR A 17 -26.42 -2.34 -9.18
N GLN A 18 -26.02 -1.61 -10.21
CA GLN A 18 -25.43 -2.17 -11.41
C GLN A 18 -23.91 -1.99 -11.34
N ILE A 19 -23.17 -3.09 -11.27
CA ILE A 19 -21.70 -3.05 -11.35
C ILE A 19 -21.28 -2.67 -12.78
N ILE A 20 -20.39 -1.69 -12.89
CA ILE A 20 -19.91 -1.13 -14.16
C ILE A 20 -18.50 -1.60 -14.49
N ASP A 21 -17.61 -1.49 -13.51
CA ASP A 21 -16.19 -1.79 -13.71
C ASP A 21 -15.54 -2.27 -12.41
N VAL A 22 -14.47 -3.04 -12.56
CA VAL A 22 -13.59 -3.43 -11.47
C VAL A 22 -12.48 -2.39 -11.36
N ILE A 23 -12.50 -1.61 -10.29
CA ILE A 23 -11.43 -0.64 -10.01
C ILE A 23 -10.19 -1.38 -9.52
N GLU A 24 -10.39 -2.42 -8.71
CA GLU A 24 -9.32 -3.05 -7.96
C GLU A 24 -9.68 -4.47 -7.53
N LYS A 25 -8.69 -5.38 -7.54
CA LYS A 25 -8.80 -6.72 -6.95
C LYS A 25 -7.63 -6.96 -6.01
N GLY A 26 -7.94 -7.19 -4.74
CA GLY A 26 -7.02 -7.68 -3.73
C GLY A 26 -7.27 -9.16 -3.42
N PRO A 27 -6.41 -9.76 -2.57
CA PRO A 27 -6.56 -11.14 -2.14
C PRO A 27 -7.83 -11.38 -1.29
N LEU A 28 -8.29 -10.35 -0.57
CA LEU A 28 -9.38 -10.47 0.42
C LEU A 28 -10.58 -9.58 0.14
N SER A 29 -10.40 -8.59 -0.74
CA SER A 29 -11.43 -7.62 -1.11
C SER A 29 -11.33 -7.26 -2.58
N SER A 30 -12.43 -6.77 -3.15
CA SER A 30 -12.49 -6.22 -4.50
C SER A 30 -13.27 -4.93 -4.50
N ILE A 31 -12.83 -3.95 -5.29
CA ILE A 31 -13.45 -2.63 -5.36
C ILE A 31 -14.04 -2.42 -6.75
N TYR A 32 -15.31 -2.03 -6.77
CA TYR A 32 -16.10 -1.87 -7.98
C TYR A 32 -16.62 -0.45 -8.13
N LYS A 33 -16.71 0.02 -9.37
CA LYS A 33 -17.56 1.14 -9.74
C LYS A 33 -18.97 0.63 -9.99
N ALA A 34 -19.96 1.24 -9.38
CA ALA A 34 -21.36 0.83 -9.53
C ALA A 34 -22.30 2.03 -9.70
N ILE A 35 -23.45 1.81 -10.33
CA ILE A 35 -24.53 2.78 -10.44
C ILE A 35 -25.70 2.29 -9.59
N HIS A 36 -26.18 3.12 -8.67
CA HIS A 36 -27.42 2.84 -7.95
C HIS A 36 -28.60 2.98 -8.91
N ARG A 37 -29.35 1.89 -9.10
CA ARG A 37 -30.34 1.76 -10.19
C ARG A 37 -31.45 2.79 -10.12
N VAL A 38 -31.91 3.12 -8.91
CA VAL A 38 -33.05 4.04 -8.73
C VAL A 38 -32.62 5.50 -8.90
N SER A 39 -31.49 5.90 -8.31
CA SER A 39 -31.07 7.31 -8.31
C SER A 39 -30.15 7.68 -9.48
N GLY A 40 -29.61 6.70 -10.20
CA GLY A 40 -28.60 6.90 -11.25
C GLY A 40 -27.24 7.39 -10.74
N LYS A 41 -27.05 7.51 -9.41
CA LYS A 41 -25.79 7.98 -8.82
C LYS A 41 -24.72 6.90 -8.86
N ILE A 42 -23.47 7.33 -9.07
CA ILE A 42 -22.29 6.45 -9.09
C ILE A 42 -21.73 6.31 -7.68
N PHE A 43 -21.34 5.09 -7.31
CA PHE A 43 -20.73 4.73 -6.05
C PHE A 43 -19.51 3.83 -6.26
N THR A 44 -18.67 3.76 -5.22
CA THR A 44 -17.62 2.76 -5.08
C THR A 44 -18.10 1.67 -4.13
N ILE A 45 -17.97 0.41 -4.50
CA ILE A 45 -18.39 -0.71 -3.65
C ILE A 45 -17.16 -1.57 -3.33
N LYS A 46 -16.78 -1.63 -2.05
CA LYS A 46 -15.77 -2.55 -1.55
C LYS A 46 -16.47 -3.82 -1.09
N THR A 47 -16.20 -4.93 -1.76
CA THR A 47 -16.70 -6.26 -1.41
C THR A 47 -15.59 -7.02 -0.69
N ILE A 48 -15.88 -7.51 0.51
CA ILE A 48 -14.95 -8.27 1.35
C ILE A 48 -15.49 -9.69 1.50
N SER A 49 -14.67 -10.69 1.18
CA SER A 49 -15.01 -12.10 1.37
C SER A 49 -14.65 -12.52 2.80
N LEU A 50 -15.62 -13.04 3.53
CA LEU A 50 -15.44 -13.56 4.88
C LEU A 50 -15.06 -15.04 4.84
N SER A 51 -14.25 -15.47 5.80
CA SER A 51 -14.07 -16.91 6.00
C SER A 51 -15.32 -17.54 6.60
N LYS A 52 -15.74 -18.69 6.06
CA LYS A 52 -16.78 -19.51 6.69
C LYS A 52 -16.19 -20.16 7.94
N ASN A 53 -16.82 -19.96 9.10
CA ASN A 53 -16.48 -20.63 10.37
C ASN A 53 -16.74 -22.17 10.38
N ASN A 54 -16.63 -22.86 9.24
CA ASN A 54 -16.91 -24.29 9.11
C ASN A 54 -15.68 -25.13 8.75
N CYS A 55 -14.58 -24.98 9.47
CA CYS A 55 -13.51 -26.00 9.48
C CYS A 55 -13.34 -26.58 10.88
N LYS A 56 -14.21 -27.56 11.19
CA LYS A 56 -13.76 -28.70 11.96
C LYS A 56 -12.84 -29.53 11.05
N ASN A 57 -11.58 -29.63 11.48
CA ASN A 57 -10.62 -30.71 11.25
C ASN A 57 -9.84 -30.79 9.93
N ASN A 58 -8.51 -30.87 10.16
CA ASN A 58 -7.47 -31.65 9.48
C ASN A 58 -6.73 -31.06 8.26
N SER A 59 -5.40 -31.15 8.39
CA SER A 59 -4.32 -31.11 7.39
C SER A 59 -3.97 -29.79 6.70
N ASN A 60 -2.85 -29.20 7.15
CA ASN A 60 -1.65 -28.81 6.37
C ASN A 60 -1.81 -28.10 5.01
N GLU A 61 -2.89 -27.36 4.76
CA GLU A 61 -2.94 -26.39 3.67
C GLU A 61 -2.65 -24.99 4.20
N ILE A 62 -1.76 -24.28 3.50
CA ILE A 62 -1.44 -22.86 3.68
C ILE A 62 -2.73 -22.08 3.37
N THR A 63 -3.58 -21.92 4.39
CA THR A 63 -4.89 -21.30 4.22
C THR A 63 -4.72 -19.79 4.12
N ASN A 64 -5.27 -19.23 3.04
CA ASN A 64 -5.32 -17.80 2.77
C ASN A 64 -5.70 -16.98 4.02
N PRO A 65 -5.17 -15.76 4.19
CA PRO A 65 -5.45 -14.94 5.36
C PRO A 65 -6.96 -14.81 5.62
N ILE A 66 -7.40 -15.23 6.81
CA ILE A 66 -8.81 -15.35 7.17
C ILE A 66 -9.31 -14.02 7.74
N ILE A 67 -10.14 -13.29 6.98
CA ILE A 67 -10.88 -12.14 7.51
C ILE A 67 -12.10 -12.62 8.30
N LYS A 68 -12.19 -12.16 9.55
CA LYS A 68 -13.34 -12.38 10.41
C LYS A 68 -14.32 -11.22 10.31
N MET A 69 -15.61 -11.51 10.52
CA MET A 69 -16.66 -10.50 10.55
C MET A 69 -16.39 -9.38 11.57
N GLU A 70 -15.80 -9.74 12.73
CA GLU A 70 -15.45 -8.78 13.79
C GLU A 70 -14.46 -7.70 13.32
N ASP A 71 -13.55 -8.02 12.40
CA ASP A 71 -12.58 -7.05 11.89
C ASP A 71 -13.23 -6.12 10.86
N VAL A 72 -14.14 -6.65 10.04
CA VAL A 72 -14.94 -5.85 9.11
C VAL A 72 -15.91 -4.92 9.86
N ASP A 73 -16.51 -5.39 10.95
CA ASP A 73 -17.40 -4.58 11.78
C ASP A 73 -16.67 -3.37 12.41
N LYS A 74 -15.41 -3.53 12.82
CA LYS A 74 -14.57 -2.41 13.28
C LYS A 74 -14.33 -1.39 12.16
N GLU A 75 -14.03 -1.85 10.93
CA GLU A 75 -13.85 -0.96 9.77
C GLU A 75 -15.15 -0.19 9.47
N ILE A 76 -16.29 -0.88 9.45
CA ILE A 76 -17.61 -0.26 9.25
C ILE A 76 -17.88 0.79 10.31
N GLU A 77 -17.67 0.48 11.59
CA GLU A 77 -17.91 1.40 12.70
C GLU A 77 -17.06 2.67 12.58
N ILE A 78 -15.76 2.52 12.29
CA ILE A 78 -14.86 3.66 12.05
C ILE A 78 -15.38 4.51 10.89
N CYS A 79 -15.67 3.90 9.73
CA CYS A 79 -16.15 4.61 8.55
C CYS A 79 -17.52 5.28 8.77
N ALA A 80 -18.41 4.67 9.54
CA ALA A 80 -19.72 5.21 9.85
C ALA A 80 -19.63 6.47 10.72
N CYS A 81 -18.69 6.50 11.67
CA CYS A 81 -18.48 7.60 12.61
C CYS A 81 -17.69 8.79 12.01
N LEU A 82 -16.76 8.55 11.09
CA LEU A 82 -15.93 9.62 10.52
C LEU A 82 -16.72 10.43 9.47
N LYS A 83 -16.85 11.74 9.70
CA LYS A 83 -17.53 12.71 8.83
C LYS A 83 -16.64 13.94 8.62
N ASN A 84 -15.85 13.91 7.55
CA ASN A 84 -14.95 15.00 7.18
C ASN A 84 -14.84 15.09 5.64
N PRO A 85 -14.76 16.30 5.06
CA PRO A 85 -14.71 16.48 3.60
C PRO A 85 -13.50 15.81 2.92
N PHE A 86 -12.41 15.61 3.63
CA PHE A 86 -11.17 14.98 3.14
C PHE A 86 -11.09 13.49 3.46
N LEU A 87 -12.17 12.87 3.93
CA LEU A 87 -12.29 11.42 4.08
C LEU A 87 -13.35 10.89 3.10
N SER A 88 -13.14 9.67 2.59
CA SER A 88 -14.13 8.94 1.80
C SER A 88 -15.28 8.51 2.70
N GLN A 89 -16.50 8.89 2.33
CA GLN A 89 -17.68 8.67 3.15
C GLN A 89 -18.38 7.35 2.82
N LEU A 90 -18.50 6.48 3.82
CA LEU A 90 -19.40 5.32 3.78
C LEU A 90 -20.85 5.80 3.75
N LYS A 91 -21.60 5.28 2.77
CA LYS A 91 -23.00 5.62 2.49
C LYS A 91 -23.96 4.53 2.92
N ASP A 92 -23.57 3.28 2.72
CA ASP A 92 -24.41 2.12 3.03
C ASP A 92 -23.56 0.85 3.20
N VAL A 93 -24.15 -0.18 3.79
CA VAL A 93 -23.53 -1.51 3.95
C VAL A 93 -24.57 -2.59 3.68
N ILE A 94 -24.22 -3.54 2.82
CA ILE A 94 -24.95 -4.79 2.64
C ILE A 94 -24.12 -5.91 3.26
N LYS A 95 -24.64 -6.50 4.34
CA LYS A 95 -23.96 -7.53 5.13
C LYS A 95 -24.62 -8.88 4.88
N GLY A 96 -23.84 -9.88 4.50
CA GLY A 96 -24.26 -11.28 4.41
C GLY A 96 -23.36 -12.19 5.25
N ASP A 97 -23.64 -13.48 5.21
CA ASP A 97 -22.90 -14.48 6.01
C ASP A 97 -21.49 -14.75 5.47
N THR A 98 -21.30 -14.57 4.17
CA THR A 98 -20.04 -14.88 3.50
C THR A 98 -19.34 -13.66 2.91
N THR A 99 -20.08 -12.57 2.73
CA THR A 99 -19.60 -11.40 2.00
C THR A 99 -20.18 -10.13 2.62
N VAL A 100 -19.36 -9.09 2.70
CA VAL A 100 -19.79 -7.74 3.09
C VAL A 100 -19.52 -6.78 1.95
N HIS A 101 -20.52 -5.99 1.56
CA HIS A 101 -20.40 -4.92 0.59
C HIS A 101 -20.52 -3.58 1.30
N MET A 102 -19.45 -2.77 1.25
CA MET A 102 -19.41 -1.42 1.79
C MET A 102 -19.52 -0.42 0.64
N ILE A 103 -20.57 0.42 0.66
CA ILE A 103 -20.89 1.37 -0.40
C ILE A 103 -20.36 2.74 0.01
N PHE A 104 -19.36 3.24 -0.70
CA PHE A 104 -18.74 4.55 -0.51
C PHE A 104 -19.14 5.53 -1.61
N GLU A 105 -18.96 6.83 -1.34
CA GLU A 105 -18.97 7.83 -2.41
C GLU A 105 -17.96 7.47 -3.53
N TYR A 106 -18.32 7.81 -4.76
CA TYR A 106 -17.42 7.63 -5.89
C TYR A 106 -16.41 8.78 -5.97
N LEU A 107 -15.13 8.43 -6.08
CA LEU A 107 -14.03 9.37 -6.33
C LEU A 107 -13.60 9.22 -7.79
N ASP A 108 -13.77 10.28 -8.59
CA ASP A 108 -13.47 10.22 -10.04
C ASP A 108 -12.01 10.57 -10.37
N GLY A 109 -11.27 11.09 -9.39
CA GLY A 109 -9.83 11.28 -9.47
C GLY A 109 -9.06 9.98 -9.22
N SER A 110 -7.83 9.93 -9.71
CA SER A 110 -6.89 8.84 -9.40
C SER A 110 -6.17 9.10 -8.07
N ASP A 111 -5.32 8.17 -7.66
CA ASP A 111 -4.40 8.44 -6.55
C ASP A 111 -3.47 9.62 -6.86
N ILE A 112 -3.00 10.25 -5.79
CA ILE A 112 -2.30 11.53 -5.85
C ILE A 112 -1.07 11.50 -6.78
N CYS A 113 -0.32 10.40 -6.79
CA CYS A 113 0.88 10.28 -7.62
C CYS A 113 0.54 10.12 -9.10
N PHE A 114 -0.51 9.36 -9.47
CA PHE A 114 -0.97 9.30 -10.86
C PHE A 114 -1.50 10.65 -11.33
N GLU A 115 -2.26 11.34 -10.48
CA GLU A 115 -2.90 12.60 -10.83
C GLU A 115 -1.87 13.73 -11.00
N ILE A 116 -0.79 13.75 -10.21
CA ILE A 116 0.35 14.66 -10.41
C ILE A 116 0.96 14.49 -11.82
N VAL A 117 1.30 13.26 -12.20
CA VAL A 117 1.94 12.98 -13.50
C VAL A 117 0.99 13.33 -14.64
N LYS A 118 -0.29 12.97 -14.51
CA LYS A 118 -1.33 13.27 -15.50
C LYS A 118 -1.47 14.78 -15.73
N ARG A 119 -1.56 15.58 -14.66
CA ARG A 119 -1.67 17.04 -14.75
C ARG A 119 -0.40 17.67 -15.30
N ALA A 120 0.77 17.24 -14.84
CA ALA A 120 2.05 17.74 -15.36
C ALA A 120 2.22 17.46 -16.86
N THR A 121 1.85 16.25 -17.30
CA THR A 121 1.86 15.87 -18.73
C THR A 121 0.88 16.72 -19.55
N ALA A 122 -0.23 17.16 -18.95
CA ALA A 122 -1.18 18.08 -19.58
C ALA A 122 -0.74 19.56 -19.56
N GLY A 123 0.48 19.85 -19.10
CA GLY A 123 1.06 21.20 -19.09
C GLY A 123 0.86 22.00 -17.81
N PHE A 124 0.30 21.40 -16.75
CA PHE A 124 0.16 22.07 -15.46
C PHE A 124 1.46 22.04 -14.66
N VAL A 125 1.75 23.12 -13.94
CA VAL A 125 2.92 23.18 -13.05
C VAL A 125 2.67 22.35 -11.80
N TYR A 126 3.50 21.32 -11.59
CA TYR A 126 3.67 20.68 -10.29
C TYR A 126 4.83 21.33 -9.53
N SER A 127 4.58 21.81 -8.30
CA SER A 127 5.53 22.59 -7.50
C SER A 127 5.35 22.32 -5.99
N GLU A 128 6.25 22.83 -5.14
CA GLU A 128 6.10 22.73 -3.68
C GLU A 128 4.77 23.32 -3.19
N ALA A 129 4.27 24.38 -3.83
CA ALA A 129 2.97 24.95 -3.47
C ALA A 129 1.81 23.97 -3.69
N VAL A 130 1.89 23.14 -4.73
CA VAL A 130 0.89 22.10 -5.01
C VAL A 130 1.02 20.97 -3.99
N ALA A 131 2.25 20.50 -3.71
CA ALA A 131 2.49 19.47 -2.69
C ALA A 131 2.02 19.93 -1.30
N SER A 132 2.36 21.16 -0.91
CA SER A 132 1.92 21.77 0.35
C SER A 132 0.40 21.85 0.45
N HIS A 133 -0.30 22.18 -0.64
CA HIS A 133 -1.76 22.25 -0.66
C HIS A 133 -2.40 20.89 -0.33
N TYR A 134 -1.91 19.81 -0.95
CA TYR A 134 -2.40 18.46 -0.66
C TYR A 134 -2.02 17.99 0.75
N MET A 135 -0.79 18.30 1.20
CA MET A 135 -0.37 17.98 2.57
C MET A 135 -1.21 18.71 3.63
N LYS A 136 -1.61 19.96 3.38
CA LYS A 136 -2.52 20.69 4.25
C LYS A 136 -3.85 19.94 4.43
N GLN A 137 -4.47 19.51 3.33
CA GLN A 137 -5.71 18.74 3.37
C GLN A 137 -5.54 17.38 4.08
N LEU A 138 -4.40 16.71 3.85
CA LEU A 138 -4.06 15.48 4.58
C LEU A 138 -3.93 15.74 6.09
N PHE A 139 -3.24 16.80 6.51
CA PHE A 139 -3.13 17.14 7.93
C PHE A 139 -4.46 17.59 8.54
N GLU A 140 -5.34 18.26 7.79
CA GLU A 140 -6.71 18.58 8.23
C GLU A 140 -7.54 17.31 8.47
N ALA A 141 -7.40 16.32 7.59
CA ALA A 141 -8.03 15.01 7.73
C ALA A 141 -7.48 14.22 8.93
N LEU A 142 -6.16 14.16 9.08
CA LEU A 142 -5.50 13.48 10.20
C LEU A 142 -5.80 14.15 11.53
N TYR A 143 -5.78 15.49 11.59
CA TYR A 143 -6.19 16.23 12.78
C TYR A 143 -7.61 15.87 13.21
N TYR A 144 -8.54 15.78 12.27
CA TYR A 144 -9.89 15.31 12.56
C TYR A 144 -9.90 13.87 13.08
N MET A 145 -9.26 12.91 12.39
CA MET A 145 -9.21 11.50 12.82
C MET A 145 -8.59 11.34 14.22
N HIS A 146 -7.46 11.99 14.46
CA HIS A 146 -6.73 11.96 15.73
C HIS A 146 -7.56 12.58 16.86
N SER A 147 -8.33 13.64 16.59
CA SER A 147 -9.28 14.21 17.57
C SER A 147 -10.39 13.24 17.98
N GLN A 148 -10.70 12.25 17.13
CA GLN A 148 -11.67 11.19 17.39
C GLN A 148 -11.01 9.91 17.91
N ASN A 149 -9.73 9.98 18.31
CA ASN A 149 -8.92 8.83 18.75
C ASN A 149 -8.81 7.72 17.70
N VAL A 150 -8.88 8.05 16.40
CA VAL A 150 -8.71 7.08 15.31
C VAL A 150 -7.36 7.28 14.65
N ILE A 151 -6.60 6.20 14.51
CA ILE A 151 -5.36 6.13 13.74
C ILE A 151 -5.59 5.35 12.44
N HIS A 152 -5.01 5.80 11.32
CA HIS A 152 -5.21 5.19 10.01
C HIS A 152 -4.29 3.99 9.77
N ARG A 153 -2.99 4.12 10.09
CA ARG A 153 -1.94 3.08 9.97
C ARG A 153 -1.63 2.58 8.55
N ASP A 154 -2.14 3.26 7.51
CA ASP A 154 -1.87 2.92 6.11
C ASP A 154 -1.95 4.17 5.20
N ILE A 155 -1.35 5.27 5.65
CA ILE A 155 -1.24 6.48 4.83
C ILE A 155 -0.17 6.26 3.76
N ARG A 156 -0.59 6.16 2.51
CA ARG A 156 0.26 5.94 1.33
C ARG A 156 -0.45 6.46 0.08
N PRO A 157 0.25 6.68 -1.05
CA PRO A 157 -0.36 7.22 -2.27
C PRO A 157 -1.68 6.56 -2.66
N HIS A 158 -1.76 5.22 -2.64
CA HIS A 158 -2.96 4.46 -3.00
C HIS A 158 -4.23 4.81 -2.20
N ASN A 159 -4.07 5.28 -0.97
CA ASN A 159 -5.18 5.65 -0.09
C ASN A 159 -5.50 7.15 -0.13
N ILE A 160 -4.78 7.92 -0.96
CA ILE A 160 -4.93 9.37 -1.11
C ILE A 160 -5.38 9.67 -2.54
N LEU A 161 -6.68 9.85 -2.74
CA LEU A 161 -7.29 10.10 -4.06
C LEU A 161 -7.76 11.54 -4.18
N LEU A 162 -7.97 12.03 -5.41
CA LEU A 162 -8.75 13.25 -5.62
C LEU A 162 -10.22 12.95 -5.82
N ALA A 163 -11.09 13.81 -5.28
CA ALA A 163 -12.54 13.62 -5.35
C ALA A 163 -13.09 13.67 -6.79
N SER A 164 -12.49 14.51 -7.64
CA SER A 164 -12.83 14.65 -9.05
C SER A 164 -11.59 14.93 -9.90
N ARG A 165 -11.79 15.10 -11.20
CA ARG A 165 -10.73 15.48 -12.17
C ARG A 165 -10.54 16.99 -12.27
N ASP A 166 -11.29 17.77 -11.50
CA ASP A 166 -11.20 19.22 -11.53
C ASP A 166 -9.86 19.69 -10.96
N ASN A 167 -9.33 20.79 -11.48
CA ASN A 167 -8.01 21.30 -11.07
C ASN A 167 -7.91 21.61 -9.57
N ASN A 168 -9.03 22.00 -8.93
CA ASN A 168 -9.10 22.27 -7.49
C ASN A 168 -9.75 21.14 -6.68
N ALA A 169 -9.87 19.94 -7.26
CA ALA A 169 -10.50 18.81 -6.58
C ALA A 169 -9.81 18.54 -5.23
N PRO A 170 -10.58 18.41 -4.13
CA PRO A 170 -10.01 18.09 -2.84
C PRO A 170 -9.48 16.66 -2.81
N LEU A 171 -8.44 16.45 -2.02
CA LEU A 171 -7.95 15.16 -1.59
C LEU A 171 -9.00 14.46 -0.72
N LYS A 172 -9.09 13.13 -0.85
CA LYS A 172 -9.88 12.26 0.02
C LYS A 172 -9.08 11.02 0.41
N ILE A 173 -9.06 10.72 1.71
CA ILE A 173 -8.45 9.52 2.27
C ILE A 173 -9.45 8.36 2.23
N ARG A 174 -9.01 7.19 1.80
CA ARG A 174 -9.74 5.91 1.84
C ARG A 174 -8.89 4.82 2.49
N GLY A 175 -9.40 3.59 2.59
CA GLY A 175 -8.60 2.43 3.00
C GLY A 175 -8.51 2.27 4.52
N PHE A 176 -9.66 2.28 5.20
CA PHE A 176 -9.74 2.21 6.66
C PHE A 176 -9.67 0.78 7.22
N GLY A 177 -9.40 -0.25 6.41
CA GLY A 177 -9.28 -1.64 6.88
C GLY A 177 -8.15 -1.85 7.87
N ALA A 178 -7.11 -1.01 7.82
CA ALA A 178 -6.06 -0.96 8.82
C ALA A 178 -6.36 -0.02 9.99
N ALA A 179 -7.44 0.77 9.96
CA ALA A 179 -7.65 1.80 10.98
C ALA A 179 -7.94 1.20 12.36
N PHE A 180 -7.61 1.94 13.41
CA PHE A 180 -7.82 1.50 14.79
C PHE A 180 -8.32 2.65 15.65
N ARG A 181 -9.25 2.35 16.56
CA ARG A 181 -9.77 3.31 17.53
C ARG A 181 -9.05 3.10 18.86
N LEU A 182 -8.26 4.09 19.25
CA LEU A 182 -7.66 4.18 20.59
C LEU A 182 -8.76 4.43 21.63
N LEU A 183 -8.60 3.87 22.83
CA LEU A 183 -9.58 4.01 23.92
C LEU A 183 -9.70 5.47 24.38
N ASN A 184 -8.58 6.19 24.42
CA ASN A 184 -8.47 7.61 24.71
C ASN A 184 -7.17 8.17 24.10
N LYS A 185 -6.92 9.48 24.30
CA LYS A 185 -5.76 10.18 23.72
C LYS A 185 -4.41 9.67 24.21
N ASP A 186 -4.34 9.15 25.42
CA ASP A 186 -3.12 8.65 26.05
C ASP A 186 -2.92 7.13 25.81
N SER A 187 -3.89 6.50 25.14
CA SER A 187 -3.83 5.06 24.85
C SER A 187 -2.87 4.77 23.70
N LEU A 188 -2.16 3.66 23.82
CA LEU A 188 -1.35 3.11 22.76
C LEU A 188 -2.06 1.92 22.11
N CYS A 189 -1.83 1.76 20.81
CA CYS A 189 -2.17 0.56 20.06
C CYS A 189 -1.03 -0.45 20.23
N ASP A 190 -1.37 -1.64 20.72
CA ASP A 190 -0.46 -2.78 20.89
C ASP A 190 -0.60 -3.80 19.74
N GLN A 191 -1.34 -3.45 18.70
CA GLN A 191 -1.41 -4.29 17.51
C GLN A 191 -0.06 -4.28 16.80
N GLY A 192 0.42 -5.44 16.36
CA GLY A 192 1.70 -5.55 15.65
C GLY A 192 1.73 -4.77 14.31
N LYS A 193 2.78 -5.05 13.52
CA LYS A 193 2.98 -4.46 12.18
C LYS A 193 1.73 -4.58 11.30
N VAL A 194 1.33 -3.48 10.69
CA VAL A 194 0.19 -3.37 9.77
C VAL A 194 0.45 -2.25 8.76
N GLY A 195 -0.11 -2.36 7.56
CA GLY A 195 0.17 -1.44 6.45
C GLY A 195 1.35 -1.89 5.60
N ILE A 196 1.93 -0.98 4.84
CA ILE A 196 2.98 -1.29 3.85
C ILE A 196 4.37 -0.90 4.35
N PRO A 197 5.37 -1.82 4.32
CA PRO A 197 6.69 -1.62 4.92
C PRO A 197 7.34 -0.26 4.68
N GLN A 198 7.32 0.26 3.44
CA GLN A 198 7.95 1.55 3.08
C GLN A 198 7.37 2.77 3.81
N PHE A 199 6.14 2.65 4.34
CA PHE A 199 5.41 3.72 5.02
C PHE A 199 5.26 3.48 6.52
N MET A 200 5.68 2.33 7.04
CA MET A 200 5.60 1.99 8.46
C MET A 200 6.56 2.84 9.28
N ALA A 201 6.12 3.24 10.48
CA ALA A 201 6.94 3.98 11.42
C ALA A 201 7.92 3.04 12.16
N PRO A 202 9.08 3.54 12.64
CA PRO A 202 10.08 2.74 13.33
C PRO A 202 9.52 1.95 14.52
N GLU A 203 8.66 2.56 15.34
CA GLU A 203 8.03 1.94 16.50
C GLU A 203 7.14 0.75 16.11
N MET A 204 6.47 0.81 14.95
CA MET A 204 5.70 -0.32 14.42
C MET A 204 6.63 -1.47 14.01
N ILE A 205 7.76 -1.14 13.36
CA ILE A 205 8.73 -2.13 12.89
C ILE A 205 9.44 -2.83 14.07
N GLN A 206 9.66 -2.08 15.15
CA GLN A 206 10.22 -2.55 16.41
C GLN A 206 9.18 -3.24 17.32
N ASN A 207 7.94 -3.43 16.85
CA ASN A 207 6.81 -3.99 17.60
C ASN A 207 6.56 -3.29 18.94
N GLN A 208 6.84 -1.99 19.03
CA GLN A 208 6.50 -1.17 20.20
C GLN A 208 5.05 -0.70 20.10
N PRO A 209 4.36 -0.51 21.23
CA PRO A 209 3.05 0.15 21.22
C PRO A 209 3.15 1.56 20.63
N TYR A 210 2.15 1.97 19.87
CA TYR A 210 2.20 3.22 19.10
C TYR A 210 0.87 3.99 19.12
N ASN A 211 0.90 5.26 18.73
CA ASN A 211 -0.27 6.14 18.74
C ASN A 211 -0.43 6.87 17.38
N THR A 212 -1.05 8.04 17.39
CA THR A 212 -1.27 8.88 16.21
C THR A 212 0.01 9.31 15.48
N SER A 213 1.17 9.24 16.13
CA SER A 213 2.49 9.55 15.55
C SER A 213 2.83 8.72 14.31
N VAL A 214 2.28 7.51 14.18
CA VAL A 214 2.56 6.63 13.04
C VAL A 214 1.99 7.20 11.74
N ASP A 215 0.81 7.84 11.79
CA ASP A 215 0.22 8.48 10.63
C ASP A 215 1.03 9.73 10.22
N ILE A 216 1.64 10.42 11.18
CA ILE A 216 2.53 11.57 10.93
C ILE A 216 3.79 11.13 10.22
N TRP A 217 4.38 10.01 10.63
CA TRP A 217 5.53 9.41 9.95
C TRP A 217 5.16 9.05 8.49
N SER A 218 4.08 8.31 8.29
CA SER A 218 3.62 7.92 6.96
C SER A 218 3.30 9.12 6.06
N ALA A 219 2.74 10.21 6.63
CA ALA A 219 2.57 11.48 5.94
C ALA A 219 3.92 12.14 5.57
N GLY A 220 4.95 11.99 6.42
CA GLY A 220 6.33 12.38 6.11
C GLY A 220 6.92 11.60 4.93
N VAL A 221 6.72 10.28 4.90
CA VAL A 221 7.15 9.43 3.78
C VAL A 221 6.45 9.84 2.49
N LEU A 222 5.14 10.12 2.55
CA LEU A 222 4.40 10.65 1.42
C LEU A 222 4.94 12.01 0.97
N LEU A 223 5.21 12.96 1.88
CA LEU A 223 5.79 14.25 1.53
C LEU A 223 7.16 14.10 0.85
N TYR A 224 8.03 13.22 1.36
CA TYR A 224 9.31 12.93 0.72
C TYR A 224 9.11 12.49 -0.74
N LEU A 225 8.19 11.56 -0.97
CA LEU A 225 7.83 11.06 -2.30
C LEU A 225 7.25 12.16 -3.18
N LEU A 226 6.40 13.03 -2.65
CA LEU A 226 5.81 14.14 -3.40
C LEU A 226 6.86 15.20 -3.81
N LEU A 227 7.91 15.42 -3.02
CA LEU A 227 8.95 16.40 -3.31
C LEU A 227 10.03 15.88 -4.26
N THR A 228 10.40 14.60 -4.15
CA THR A 228 11.54 14.02 -4.88
C THR A 228 11.13 13.03 -5.97
N GLY A 229 9.92 12.50 -5.89
CA GLY A 229 9.40 11.40 -6.71
C GLY A 229 9.96 10.03 -6.39
N LYS A 230 10.72 9.88 -5.30
CA LYS A 230 11.25 8.60 -4.82
C LYS A 230 10.85 8.37 -3.36
N PRO A 231 10.58 7.14 -2.92
CA PRO A 231 10.39 6.89 -1.49
C PRO A 231 11.76 6.97 -0.77
N PRO A 232 11.77 7.38 0.52
CA PRO A 232 12.99 7.51 1.31
C PRO A 232 13.68 6.17 1.63
N PHE A 233 12.90 5.08 1.68
CA PHE A 233 13.36 3.74 2.02
C PHE A 233 13.05 2.80 0.85
N ASN A 234 14.08 2.13 0.33
CA ASN A 234 14.00 1.19 -0.79
C ASN A 234 14.84 -0.05 -0.44
N GLY A 235 14.47 -1.20 -1.00
CA GLY A 235 15.11 -2.47 -0.67
C GLY A 235 14.12 -3.61 -0.63
N GLN A 236 14.62 -4.79 -0.26
CA GLN A 236 13.73 -5.84 0.23
C GLN A 236 13.15 -5.44 1.59
N THR A 237 12.12 -6.12 2.04
CA THR A 237 11.41 -5.77 3.29
C THR A 237 12.35 -5.65 4.50
N GLN A 238 13.33 -6.55 4.65
CA GLN A 238 14.29 -6.44 5.76
C GLN A 238 15.23 -5.23 5.61
N ASP A 239 15.73 -4.96 4.40
CA ASP A 239 16.58 -3.79 4.14
C ASP A 239 15.82 -2.47 4.42
N ILE A 240 14.52 -2.44 4.07
CA ILE A 240 13.62 -1.33 4.37
C ILE A 240 13.48 -1.16 5.88
N PHE A 241 13.22 -2.25 6.61
CA PHE A 241 13.10 -2.22 8.06
C PHE A 241 14.39 -1.72 8.73
N ASP A 242 15.54 -2.24 8.32
CA ASP A 242 16.83 -1.83 8.86
C ASP A 242 17.11 -0.35 8.55
N SER A 243 16.76 0.11 7.34
CA SER A 243 16.92 1.52 6.94
C SER A 243 15.99 2.46 7.72
N ILE A 244 14.77 2.02 8.05
CA ILE A 244 13.83 2.82 8.83
C ILE A 244 14.28 2.92 10.30
N VAL A 245 14.77 1.82 10.87
CA VAL A 245 15.11 1.77 12.30
C VAL A 245 16.50 2.31 12.60
N TYR A 246 17.49 2.01 11.74
CA TYR A 246 18.91 2.30 11.99
C TYR A 246 19.52 3.27 10.97
N GLY A 247 18.82 3.53 9.85
CA GLY A 247 19.33 4.40 8.80
C GLY A 247 19.31 5.87 9.18
N THR A 248 20.14 6.66 8.49
CA THR A 248 20.13 8.12 8.58
C THR A 248 19.62 8.70 7.27
N LEU A 249 18.52 9.46 7.33
CA LEU A 249 18.00 10.16 6.16
C LEU A 249 18.87 11.37 5.82
N SER A 250 19.51 11.34 4.65
CA SER A 250 20.24 12.47 4.11
C SER A 250 19.37 13.30 3.16
N PHE A 251 19.40 14.62 3.37
CA PHE A 251 18.75 15.63 2.53
C PHE A 251 19.77 16.39 1.66
N GLU A 252 21.00 15.89 1.57
CA GLU A 252 22.11 16.49 0.81
C GLU A 252 22.23 15.94 -0.62
N ASN A 253 21.31 15.06 -1.02
CA ASN A 253 21.31 14.49 -2.36
C ASN A 253 20.78 15.50 -3.42
N PRO A 254 21.10 15.31 -4.72
CA PRO A 254 20.72 16.24 -5.78
C PRO A 254 19.21 16.50 -5.90
N TYR A 255 18.37 15.51 -5.56
CA TYR A 255 16.90 15.64 -5.62
C TYR A 255 16.36 16.72 -4.67
N PHE A 256 17.11 17.06 -3.61
CA PHE A 256 16.75 18.12 -2.67
C PHE A 256 17.35 19.49 -3.00
N ALA A 257 18.19 19.60 -4.03
CA ALA A 257 18.74 20.88 -4.49
C ALA A 257 17.66 21.93 -4.85
N PRO A 258 16.55 21.59 -5.54
CA PRO A 258 15.50 22.56 -5.86
C PRO A 258 14.51 22.83 -4.71
N ILE A 259 14.60 22.08 -3.61
CA ILE A 259 13.61 22.08 -2.52
C ILE A 259 13.99 23.13 -1.47
N THR A 260 13.00 23.91 -1.00
CA THR A 260 13.22 24.97 -0.02
C THR A 260 13.52 24.44 1.39
N GLU A 261 14.27 25.21 2.18
CA GLU A 261 14.57 24.86 3.58
C GLU A 261 13.34 24.71 4.47
N PRO A 262 12.26 25.51 4.38
CA PRO A 262 11.03 25.26 5.13
C PRO A 262 10.39 23.90 4.83
N ALA A 263 10.43 23.44 3.57
CA ALA A 263 9.94 22.10 3.21
C ALA A 263 10.78 21.00 3.86
N LYS A 264 12.12 21.11 3.76
CA LYS A 264 13.06 20.17 4.39
C LYS A 264 12.94 20.18 5.91
N ALA A 265 12.74 21.34 6.53
CA ALA A 265 12.58 21.48 7.97
C ALA A 265 11.31 20.79 8.47
N LEU A 266 10.18 20.91 7.75
CA LEU A 266 8.98 20.13 8.06
C LEU A 266 9.27 18.63 7.90
N LEU A 267 9.85 18.23 6.77
CA LEU A 267 10.10 16.83 6.44
C LEU A 267 11.01 16.14 7.48
N LYS A 268 12.06 16.83 7.96
CA LYS A 268 12.93 16.35 9.04
C LYS A 268 12.17 16.11 10.35
N LYS A 269 11.18 16.94 10.67
CA LYS A 269 10.33 16.76 11.86
C LYS A 269 9.36 15.58 11.73
N LEU A 270 8.75 15.42 10.54
CA LEU A 270 7.82 14.32 10.28
C LEU A 270 8.52 12.95 10.32
N LEU A 271 9.74 12.88 9.80
CA LEU A 271 10.56 11.67 9.72
C LEU A 271 11.56 11.55 10.89
N ASN A 272 11.20 12.07 12.07
CA ASN A 272 11.98 11.83 13.27
C ASN A 272 11.74 10.38 13.76
N PRO A 273 12.80 9.57 13.98
CA PRO A 273 12.64 8.21 14.47
C PRO A 273 11.93 8.14 15.82
N ILE A 274 12.13 9.13 16.68
CA ILE A 274 11.52 9.23 18.01
C ILE A 274 10.07 9.72 17.85
N PRO A 275 9.05 8.92 18.21
CA PRO A 275 7.64 9.26 18.01
C PRO A 275 7.22 10.57 18.69
N ASP A 276 7.69 10.80 19.92
CA ASP A 276 7.33 11.96 20.74
C ASP A 276 7.95 13.27 20.22
N ASP A 277 9.00 13.18 19.41
CA ASP A 277 9.62 14.35 18.77
C ASP A 277 8.96 14.70 17.43
N ARG A 278 8.01 13.88 16.95
CA ARG A 278 7.21 14.21 15.76
C ARG A 278 6.12 15.21 16.13
N PRO A 279 5.84 16.19 15.26
CA PRO A 279 4.75 17.12 15.48
C PRO A 279 3.40 16.40 15.36
N THR A 280 2.41 16.84 16.13
CA THR A 280 1.01 16.47 15.91
C THR A 280 0.50 17.01 14.57
N ALA A 281 -0.61 16.46 14.06
CA ALA A 281 -1.25 16.98 12.84
C ALA A 281 -1.64 18.47 12.99
N GLU A 282 -2.07 18.89 14.19
CA GLU A 282 -2.39 20.30 14.48
C GLU A 282 -1.15 21.21 14.37
N GLU A 283 0.00 20.76 14.88
CA GLU A 283 1.26 21.49 14.78
C GLU A 283 1.77 21.55 13.35
N CYS A 284 1.56 20.48 12.56
CA CYS A 284 1.87 20.48 11.13
C CYS A 284 1.09 21.57 10.37
N LEU A 285 -0.20 21.75 10.69
CA LEU A 285 -1.03 22.82 10.09
C LEU A 285 -0.54 24.22 10.42
N LYS A 286 0.14 24.40 11.56
CA LYS A 286 0.73 25.67 11.98
C LYS A 286 2.12 25.90 11.38
N HIS A 287 2.74 24.90 10.75
CA HIS A 287 4.08 25.01 10.18
C HIS A 287 4.14 26.09 9.07
N PRO A 288 5.20 26.90 8.96
CA PRO A 288 5.29 27.98 7.96
C PRO A 288 5.13 27.52 6.50
N TRP A 289 5.63 26.33 6.18
CA TRP A 289 5.49 25.75 4.83
C TRP A 289 4.05 25.36 4.49
N ILE A 290 3.22 25.00 5.47
CA ILE A 290 1.82 24.58 5.28
C ILE A 290 0.84 25.75 5.42
N SER A 291 1.06 26.62 6.40
CA SER A 291 0.14 27.72 6.77
C SER A 291 0.13 28.90 5.79
N GLU A 292 0.77 28.78 4.62
CA GLU A 292 0.87 29.81 3.57
C GLU A 292 1.50 31.15 4.02
N LYS A 293 1.99 31.22 5.27
CA LYS A 293 2.74 32.38 5.81
C LYS A 293 4.08 32.59 5.10
N MET A 294 4.61 31.54 4.48
CA MET A 294 5.69 31.61 3.49
C MET A 294 5.14 31.06 2.18
N VAL A 295 5.32 31.78 1.08
CA VAL A 295 4.88 31.33 -0.24
C VAL A 295 5.76 30.15 -0.65
N PRO A 296 5.23 28.92 -0.76
CA PRO A 296 6.04 27.78 -1.17
C PRO A 296 6.53 27.98 -2.60
N ASN A 297 7.65 27.36 -2.95
CA ASN A 297 8.24 27.47 -4.28
C ASN A 297 7.24 27.05 -5.37
N ARG A 298 7.05 27.91 -6.37
CA ARG A 298 6.12 27.68 -7.51
C ARG A 298 6.84 27.21 -8.77
N LYS A 299 8.16 27.00 -8.71
CA LYS A 299 8.92 26.42 -9.83
C LYS A 299 8.47 24.99 -10.09
N HIS A 300 8.42 24.64 -11.37
CA HIS A 300 8.07 23.28 -11.76
C HIS A 300 9.16 22.28 -11.34
N LEU A 301 8.76 21.23 -10.61
CA LEU A 301 9.64 20.15 -10.18
C LEU A 301 9.71 19.05 -11.25
N ASN A 302 10.40 19.31 -12.36
CA ASN A 302 10.50 18.38 -13.50
C ASN A 302 11.01 17.00 -13.08
N GLU A 303 12.11 16.96 -12.35
CA GLU A 303 12.74 15.71 -11.92
C GLU A 303 11.84 14.91 -10.99
N ALA A 304 11.12 15.57 -10.08
CA ALA A 304 10.13 14.91 -9.23
C ALA A 304 9.02 14.29 -10.07
N VAL A 305 8.48 14.98 -11.07
CA VAL A 305 7.43 14.43 -11.95
C VAL A 305 7.91 13.20 -12.71
N GLU A 306 9.11 13.23 -13.30
CA GLU A 306 9.66 12.07 -14.01
C GLU A 306 9.93 10.89 -13.06
N ASN A 307 10.44 11.17 -11.85
CA ASN A 307 10.61 10.14 -10.82
C ASN A 307 9.28 9.53 -10.37
N ILE A 308 8.23 10.35 -10.15
CA ILE A 308 6.87 9.88 -9.81
C ILE A 308 6.30 9.04 -10.95
N LYS A 309 6.55 9.41 -12.21
CA LYS A 309 6.12 8.62 -13.37
C LYS A 309 6.76 7.23 -13.38
N GLY A 310 8.06 7.14 -13.12
CA GLY A 310 8.76 5.86 -12.94
C GLY A 310 8.21 5.05 -11.76
N TYR A 311 7.98 5.70 -10.61
CA TYR A 311 7.34 5.10 -9.44
C TYR A 311 5.96 4.51 -9.77
N ASN A 312 5.12 5.26 -10.46
CA ASN A 312 3.78 4.84 -10.90
C ASN A 312 3.82 3.65 -11.87
N GLN A 313 4.76 3.64 -12.81
CA GLN A 313 4.94 2.52 -13.74
C GLN A 313 5.29 1.23 -13.00
N ARG A 314 6.21 1.31 -12.01
CA ARG A 314 6.57 0.15 -11.16
C ARG A 314 5.37 -0.36 -10.36
N ARG A 315 4.60 0.53 -9.72
CA ARG A 315 3.39 0.16 -8.99
C ARG A 315 2.36 -0.54 -9.89
N LYS A 316 2.15 -0.02 -11.10
CA LYS A 316 1.24 -0.63 -12.08
C LYS A 316 1.72 -2.01 -12.51
N LEU A 317 3.02 -2.18 -12.73
CA LEU A 317 3.60 -3.48 -13.08
C LEU A 317 3.43 -4.50 -11.95
N LYS A 318 3.75 -4.14 -10.70
CA LYS A 318 3.53 -5.01 -9.53
C LYS A 318 2.07 -5.43 -9.40
N SER A 319 1.14 -4.49 -9.51
CA SER A 319 -0.30 -4.75 -9.45
C SER A 319 -0.76 -5.72 -10.56
N ASN A 320 -0.29 -5.52 -11.80
CA ASN A 320 -0.60 -6.42 -12.91
C ASN A 320 -0.09 -7.84 -12.68
N ILE A 321 1.15 -8.00 -12.20
CA ILE A 321 1.74 -9.30 -11.89
C ILE A 321 0.90 -10.03 -10.85
N ILE A 322 0.52 -9.33 -9.77
CA ILE A 322 -0.25 -9.94 -8.68
C ILE A 322 -1.67 -10.29 -9.12
N SER A 323 -2.29 -9.45 -9.95
CA SER A 323 -3.60 -9.78 -10.54
C SER A 323 -3.55 -11.02 -11.44
N ILE A 324 -2.42 -11.30 -12.10
CA ILE A 324 -2.25 -12.50 -12.93
C ILE A 324 -2.07 -13.73 -12.04
N VAL A 325 -1.22 -13.62 -11.01
CA VAL A 325 -0.92 -14.73 -10.08
C VAL A 325 -2.14 -15.16 -9.28
N ASN A 326 -2.96 -14.21 -8.85
CA ASN A 326 -4.18 -14.51 -8.11
C ASN A 326 -5.34 -14.96 -9.02
N HIS A 327 -5.11 -15.13 -10.33
CA HIS A 327 -6.14 -15.64 -11.22
C HIS A 327 -6.31 -17.15 -11.01
N PRO A 328 -7.54 -17.66 -10.80
CA PRO A 328 -7.81 -19.09 -10.51
C PRO A 328 -7.35 -20.12 -11.56
N ASN A 329 -6.84 -19.66 -12.71
CA ASN A 329 -6.39 -20.50 -13.82
C ASN A 329 -4.85 -20.55 -13.91
N TRP A 330 -4.14 -19.92 -12.97
CA TRP A 330 -2.69 -19.92 -12.90
C TRP A 330 -2.22 -21.13 -12.07
N ASP A 331 -2.41 -22.34 -12.60
CA ASP A 331 -1.78 -23.55 -12.05
C ASP A 331 -0.44 -23.76 -12.77
N LEU A 332 0.67 -23.61 -12.05
CA LEU A 332 1.95 -24.14 -12.51
C LEU A 332 1.93 -25.66 -12.34
N PRO A 333 2.43 -26.46 -13.31
CA PRO A 333 2.57 -27.89 -13.11
C PRO A 333 3.54 -28.16 -11.95
N GLU A 334 3.06 -28.83 -10.90
CA GLU A 334 3.89 -29.23 -9.77
C GLU A 334 5.07 -30.10 -10.22
N PRO A 335 6.29 -29.88 -9.71
CA PRO A 335 7.36 -30.86 -9.86
C PRO A 335 7.03 -32.10 -9.02
N PRO A 336 7.41 -33.32 -9.46
CA PRO A 336 7.02 -34.55 -8.79
C PRO A 336 7.62 -34.66 -7.38
N ILE A 337 6.74 -34.75 -6.37
CA ILE A 337 7.08 -34.92 -4.96
C ILE A 337 7.77 -36.28 -4.75
N LYS A 338 9.00 -36.27 -4.20
CA LYS A 338 9.60 -37.46 -3.55
C LYS A 338 9.24 -37.46 -2.07
N ILE A 339 8.50 -38.49 -1.67
CA ILE A 339 8.11 -38.80 -0.29
C ILE A 339 9.35 -39.19 0.51
N LEU A 340 9.60 -38.53 1.64
CA LEU A 340 10.30 -39.09 2.80
C LEU A 340 9.74 -38.46 4.09
N SER A 341 9.57 -39.29 5.10
CA SER A 341 8.65 -39.19 6.22
C SER A 341 9.27 -38.74 7.56
N GLN A 342 8.43 -38.11 8.39
CA GLN A 342 8.28 -38.17 9.87
C GLN A 342 8.45 -36.85 10.67
N PRO A 343 7.72 -36.70 11.80
CA PRO A 343 7.24 -35.41 12.32
C PRO A 343 8.00 -34.91 13.56
N SER A 344 8.03 -33.59 13.77
CA SER A 344 8.19 -33.00 15.10
C SER A 344 7.54 -31.60 15.20
N GLU A 345 6.59 -31.54 16.13
CA GLU A 345 6.18 -30.49 17.08
C GLU A 345 5.90 -29.04 16.66
N GLU A 346 4.62 -28.71 16.85
CA GLU A 346 3.93 -27.46 17.22
C GLU A 346 4.70 -26.14 17.27
N CYS A 347 4.19 -25.15 16.53
CA CYS A 347 4.28 -23.73 16.89
C CYS A 347 2.95 -23.03 16.56
N GLY A 348 2.37 -22.36 17.57
CA GLY A 348 1.03 -21.78 17.55
C GLY A 348 0.88 -20.57 16.62
N ILE A 349 -0.28 -20.48 15.98
CA ILE A 349 -0.64 -19.45 15.00
C ILE A 349 -1.34 -18.28 15.71
N VAL A 350 -0.86 -17.04 15.52
CA VAL A 350 -1.51 -15.80 16.00
C VAL A 350 -1.75 -14.84 14.83
N GLY A 351 -2.98 -14.32 14.76
CA GLY A 351 -3.61 -13.69 13.60
C GLY A 351 -2.88 -12.50 12.95
N ILE A 352 -2.93 -12.52 11.62
CA ILE A 352 -2.56 -11.43 10.71
C ILE A 352 -3.79 -10.55 10.54
N LEU A 353 -3.73 -9.28 10.96
CA LEU A 353 -4.74 -8.28 10.62
C LEU A 353 -4.43 -7.75 9.20
N PRO A 354 -5.38 -7.82 8.25
CA PRO A 354 -5.13 -7.37 6.89
C PRO A 354 -5.33 -5.87 6.80
N GLY A 355 -4.26 -5.11 6.99
CA GLY A 355 -4.24 -3.69 6.69
C GLY A 355 -3.78 -3.45 5.25
N GLY A 356 -4.70 -2.93 4.43
CA GLY A 356 -4.42 -2.43 3.09
C GLY A 356 -5.12 -3.23 1.99
N ASP A 357 -6.19 -2.69 1.42
CA ASP A 357 -6.73 -3.18 0.16
C ASP A 357 -5.72 -2.84 -0.96
N ILE A 358 -4.77 -3.74 -1.24
CA ILE A 358 -4.03 -3.96 -2.52
C ILE A 358 -2.69 -4.71 -2.32
N CYS A 359 -2.43 -5.58 -3.30
CA CYS A 359 -1.19 -6.05 -3.96
C CYS A 359 0.21 -5.90 -3.33
N ASP A 360 0.41 -5.60 -2.05
CA ASP A 360 1.76 -5.54 -1.44
C ASP A 360 1.82 -6.41 -0.17
N VAL A 361 1.00 -7.47 -0.09
CA VAL A 361 1.02 -8.40 1.04
C VAL A 361 2.25 -9.31 0.90
N GLU A 362 3.38 -8.89 1.47
CA GLU A 362 4.41 -9.84 1.88
C GLU A 362 4.02 -10.40 3.27
N PRO A 363 4.12 -11.73 3.49
CA PRO A 363 3.83 -12.32 4.79
C PRO A 363 4.86 -11.83 5.82
N ILE A 364 4.45 -10.94 6.73
CA ILE A 364 5.27 -10.55 7.88
C ILE A 364 5.14 -11.66 8.92
N ASN A 365 6.15 -12.54 9.02
CA ASN A 365 6.25 -13.51 10.11
C ASN A 365 6.42 -12.76 11.44
N ARG A 366 5.47 -12.92 12.38
CA ARG A 366 5.63 -12.50 13.78
C ARG A 366 6.64 -13.42 14.46
N MET A 367 7.73 -12.87 14.99
CA MET A 367 8.45 -13.48 16.11
C MET A 367 7.94 -12.83 17.41
N THR A 368 7.35 -13.63 18.30
CA THR A 368 6.99 -13.21 19.66
C THR A 368 8.16 -13.44 20.62
N SER A 369 8.15 -12.70 21.72
CA SER A 369 9.25 -12.44 22.66
C SER A 369 9.40 -13.46 23.80
N GLU A 370 9.24 -14.76 23.58
CA GLU A 370 9.34 -15.77 24.66
C GLU A 370 10.59 -16.68 24.63
N SER A 371 11.56 -16.47 23.73
CA SER A 371 12.72 -17.37 23.62
C SER A 371 14.04 -16.84 24.20
N LEU A 372 14.05 -15.67 24.87
CA LEU A 372 15.28 -15.07 25.42
C LEU A 372 15.45 -15.31 26.93
N MET A 373 15.33 -16.56 27.40
CA MET A 373 15.84 -16.96 28.71
C MET A 373 16.04 -18.49 28.78
N MET A 374 17.16 -19.01 28.26
CA MET A 374 17.93 -20.12 28.85
C MET A 374 19.30 -20.20 28.16
N GLY A 375 20.36 -20.20 28.96
CA GLY A 375 21.74 -20.28 28.47
C GLY A 375 22.25 -21.70 28.26
N CYS A 376 23.51 -21.72 27.82
CA CYS A 376 24.49 -22.82 27.82
C CYS A 376 24.53 -23.77 26.60
N GLY A 377 25.53 -23.51 25.73
CA GLY A 377 26.55 -24.49 25.34
C GLY A 377 26.28 -25.40 24.13
N GLY A 378 27.20 -25.37 23.15
CA GLY A 378 27.46 -26.53 22.28
C GLY A 378 27.53 -26.27 20.77
N ASN A 379 28.76 -26.20 20.25
CA ASN A 379 29.26 -26.53 18.91
C ASN A 379 28.31 -26.73 17.71
N ASN A 380 28.55 -25.89 16.69
CA ASN A 380 28.74 -26.11 15.25
C ASN A 380 28.04 -27.25 14.48
N ASN A 381 27.59 -26.85 13.29
CA ASN A 381 27.16 -27.59 12.09
C ASN A 381 25.69 -27.99 12.00
N PHE A 382 24.83 -27.05 11.60
CA PHE A 382 23.72 -27.33 10.68
C PHE A 382 23.42 -26.11 9.82
N GLN A 383 23.81 -26.19 8.55
CA GLN A 383 23.43 -25.27 7.50
C GLN A 383 22.12 -25.81 6.90
N SER A 384 20.97 -25.39 7.43
CA SER A 384 19.66 -25.82 6.93
C SER A 384 19.15 -24.83 5.87
N ASN A 385 19.09 -25.34 4.64
CA ASN A 385 18.37 -24.76 3.50
C ASN A 385 16.90 -24.54 3.87
N CYS A 386 16.50 -23.28 4.04
CA CYS A 386 15.11 -22.88 3.91
C CYS A 386 15.10 -21.56 3.14
N ASN A 387 14.97 -21.63 1.81
CA ASN A 387 14.71 -20.49 0.93
C ASN A 387 14.28 -21.02 -0.44
N GLN A 388 13.09 -21.60 -0.53
CA GLN A 388 12.39 -21.70 -1.81
C GLN A 388 11.42 -20.52 -1.91
N THR A 389 11.96 -19.35 -2.26
CA THR A 389 11.14 -18.23 -2.73
C THR A 389 10.47 -18.64 -4.03
N THR A 390 9.18 -18.35 -4.16
CA THR A 390 8.40 -18.64 -5.37
C THR A 390 8.98 -17.87 -6.56
N ASN A 391 8.81 -18.36 -7.79
CA ASN A 391 9.30 -17.65 -8.98
C ASN A 391 8.70 -16.22 -9.10
N ILE A 392 7.53 -16.00 -8.51
CA ILE A 392 6.85 -14.70 -8.45
C ILE A 392 7.53 -13.76 -7.47
N GLU A 393 7.86 -14.23 -6.26
CA GLU A 393 8.66 -13.46 -5.30
C GLU A 393 10.01 -13.08 -5.91
N LYS A 394 10.63 -13.97 -6.67
CA LYS A 394 11.87 -13.67 -7.41
C LYS A 394 11.68 -12.57 -8.47
N ILE A 395 10.54 -12.54 -9.18
CA ILE A 395 10.22 -11.49 -10.15
C ILE A 395 9.99 -10.15 -9.44
N LEU A 396 9.17 -10.14 -8.38
CA LEU A 396 8.89 -8.92 -7.60
C LEU A 396 10.17 -8.39 -6.94
N THR A 397 11.00 -9.27 -6.38
CA THR A 397 12.32 -8.94 -5.82
C THR A 397 13.26 -8.41 -6.89
N SER A 398 13.27 -9.00 -8.09
CA SER A 398 14.10 -8.52 -9.21
C SER A 398 13.67 -7.12 -9.66
N LEU A 399 12.37 -6.82 -9.66
CA LEU A 399 11.87 -5.46 -9.95
C LEU A 399 12.33 -4.44 -8.93
N ASP A 400 12.35 -4.81 -7.64
CA ASP A 400 12.86 -3.94 -6.57
C ASP A 400 14.38 -3.76 -6.65
N GLN A 401 15.13 -4.81 -6.99
CA GLN A 401 16.58 -4.73 -7.21
C GLN A 401 16.95 -3.89 -8.44
N ILE A 402 16.20 -4.02 -9.55
CA ILE A 402 16.38 -3.16 -10.74
C ILE A 402 16.17 -1.69 -10.36
N SER A 403 15.19 -1.38 -9.50
CA SER A 403 14.98 -0.02 -9.00
C SER A 403 16.24 0.53 -8.33
N ILE A 404 16.82 -0.23 -7.40
CA ILE A 404 18.03 0.17 -6.65
C ILE A 404 19.21 0.40 -7.60
N LEU A 405 19.36 -0.43 -8.64
CA LEU A 405 20.44 -0.31 -9.62
C LEU A 405 20.27 0.92 -10.53
N THR A 406 19.05 1.19 -11.00
CA THR A 406 18.74 2.42 -11.77
C THR A 406 18.87 3.69 -10.93
N ASP A 407 18.71 3.58 -9.60
CA ASP A 407 18.90 4.69 -8.68
C ASP A 407 20.39 4.96 -8.40
N ARG A 408 21.25 3.92 -8.39
CA ARG A 408 22.71 4.05 -8.24
C ARG A 408 23.42 4.60 -9.48
N SER A 409 22.93 4.29 -10.68
CA SER A 409 23.52 4.80 -11.93
C SER A 409 23.34 6.32 -12.11
N ASN A 410 22.31 6.91 -11.48
CA ASN A 410 22.11 8.36 -11.47
C ASN A 410 22.91 9.09 -10.36
N SER A 411 23.55 8.36 -9.43
CA SER A 411 24.36 8.94 -8.35
C SER A 411 25.88 8.87 -8.59
N MET A 412 26.34 8.26 -9.69
CA MET A 412 27.77 8.19 -10.02
C MET A 412 28.10 8.91 -11.34
N ASP A 413 29.18 9.70 -11.28
CA ASP A 413 29.87 10.52 -12.29
C ASP A 413 29.39 10.54 -13.76
N VAL A 414 29.23 11.78 -14.25
CA VAL A 414 28.79 12.19 -15.61
C VAL A 414 29.74 11.77 -16.75
N SER A 415 30.85 11.07 -16.49
CA SER A 415 31.85 10.76 -17.54
C SER A 415 31.73 9.37 -18.19
N THR A 416 30.87 8.47 -17.71
CA THR A 416 30.67 7.13 -18.30
C THR A 416 29.30 6.93 -18.96
N ASN A 417 28.42 7.95 -18.90
CA ASN A 417 27.01 7.87 -19.31
C ASN A 417 26.77 7.62 -20.81
N ASN A 418 27.76 7.77 -21.69
CA ASN A 418 27.55 7.57 -23.14
C ASN A 418 27.58 6.09 -23.58
N HIS A 419 28.07 5.17 -22.76
CA HIS A 419 28.20 3.76 -23.16
C HIS A 419 27.12 2.84 -22.56
N LEU A 420 26.42 3.28 -21.50
CA LEU A 420 25.36 2.51 -20.86
C LEU A 420 23.95 2.95 -21.30
N SER A 421 23.77 4.22 -21.68
CA SER A 421 22.52 4.71 -22.28
C SER A 421 22.22 4.01 -23.61
N THR A 422 23.26 3.74 -24.40
CA THR A 422 23.17 3.00 -25.67
C THR A 422 22.78 1.53 -25.48
N VAL A 423 23.22 0.88 -24.39
CA VAL A 423 22.86 -0.52 -24.11
C VAL A 423 21.41 -0.67 -23.61
N LEU A 424 20.88 0.35 -22.93
CA LEU A 424 19.49 0.38 -22.46
C LEU A 424 18.49 0.87 -23.52
N GLU A 425 18.94 1.62 -24.53
CA GLU A 425 18.12 1.95 -25.72
C GLU A 425 18.04 0.78 -26.72
N ASP A 426 19.10 -0.04 -26.82
CA ASP A 426 19.15 -1.20 -27.73
C ASP A 426 18.41 -2.45 -27.19
N THR A 427 18.13 -2.51 -25.89
CA THR A 427 17.31 -3.57 -25.29
C THR A 427 15.85 -3.14 -25.23
N ASN A 428 15.13 -3.39 -26.32
CA ASN A 428 13.67 -3.27 -26.35
C ASN A 428 13.09 -3.98 -25.10
N PHE A 429 12.35 -3.25 -24.28
CA PHE A 429 11.69 -3.75 -23.06
C PHE A 429 10.78 -4.98 -23.32
N HIS A 430 10.48 -5.26 -24.60
CA HIS A 430 9.84 -6.47 -25.09
C HIS A 430 10.66 -7.75 -24.90
N ASP A 431 11.99 -7.71 -24.95
CA ASP A 431 12.83 -8.91 -24.89
C ASP A 431 13.06 -9.42 -23.46
N LEU A 432 12.90 -8.55 -22.44
CA LEU A 432 12.92 -8.95 -21.03
C LEU A 432 11.64 -9.67 -20.59
N LEU A 433 10.60 -9.67 -21.42
CA LEU A 433 9.31 -10.35 -21.18
C LEU A 433 9.11 -11.59 -22.06
N ASN A 434 10.18 -12.18 -22.60
CA ASN A 434 10.10 -13.40 -23.40
C ASN A 434 9.75 -14.65 -22.54
N VAL A 435 8.51 -14.69 -22.06
CA VAL A 435 7.79 -15.94 -21.84
C VAL A 435 7.42 -16.43 -23.25
N SER A 436 8.16 -17.44 -23.72
CA SER A 436 7.97 -18.05 -25.03
C SER A 436 6.49 -18.28 -25.34
N PHE A 437 6.03 -17.68 -26.44
CA PHE A 437 4.76 -17.98 -27.08
C PHE A 437 4.59 -19.50 -27.23
N ILE A 438 3.61 -20.08 -26.55
CA ILE A 438 3.13 -21.42 -26.88
C ILE A 438 2.38 -21.32 -28.22
N ASP A 439 2.87 -22.11 -29.17
CA ASP A 439 2.43 -22.23 -30.55
C ASP A 439 0.90 -22.28 -30.71
N ARG A 440 0.33 -21.23 -31.33
CA ARG A 440 -1.03 -21.29 -31.89
C ARG A 440 -0.97 -22.01 -33.24
N LYS A 441 -0.99 -23.34 -33.24
CA LYS A 441 -1.35 -24.11 -34.43
C LYS A 441 -2.36 -25.22 -34.08
N HIS A 442 -3.49 -25.15 -34.78
CA HIS A 442 -4.57 -26.14 -34.90
C HIS A 442 -5.64 -26.18 -33.81
N ILE A 443 -6.62 -25.27 -33.92
CA ILE A 443 -8.03 -25.63 -33.73
C ILE A 443 -8.78 -25.23 -35.00
N LYS A 444 -9.11 -26.24 -35.82
CA LYS A 444 -10.02 -26.09 -36.97
C LYS A 444 -11.42 -25.84 -36.43
N ILE A 445 -12.02 -24.74 -36.85
CA ILE A 445 -13.46 -24.49 -36.74
C ILE A 445 -14.14 -25.35 -37.81
N GLY A 446 -14.92 -26.32 -37.39
CA GLY A 446 -15.91 -27.02 -38.23
C GLY A 446 -17.26 -26.36 -37.98
N ILE A 447 -17.93 -26.02 -39.09
CA ILE A 447 -19.22 -25.33 -39.22
C ILE A 447 -20.32 -25.98 -38.39
#